data_AF-A0A959XRP9-F1
#
_entry.id   AF-A0A959XRP9-F1
#
_cell.length_a   1.000
_cell.length_b   1.000
_cell.length_c   1.000
_cell.angle_alpha   90.00
_cell.angle_beta   90.00
_cell.angle_gamma   90.00
#
_symmetry.space_group_name_H-M   'P 1'
#
loop_
_entity.id
_entity.type
_entity.pdbx_description
1 polymer ?
#
loop_
_entity_poly.entity_id
_entity_poly.type
_entity_poly.pdbx_seq_one_letter_code
_entity_poly.pdbx_strand_id
1 'polypeptide(L)'
;LAQVDENRNEWLTTYPNVEVFAQHFEVSEAMAKALQDQASKEEVEFSAEGWERSKELIELRLKALIARDLWDTSAYWQVINAVNPVDRSFQKAIEALSNDTFQRMGMAKQ
;
A
#
# COMPACT_ATOMS: atom_id res chain seq x y z
N LEU A 1 -7.44 -3.99 -12.88
CA LEU A 1 -6.02 -3.73 -13.25
C LEU A 1 -5.64 -4.82 -14.24
N ALA A 2 -5.70 -4.56 -15.55
CA ALA A 2 -5.57 -5.64 -16.55
C ALA A 2 -4.29 -6.50 -16.36
N GLN A 3 -3.19 -5.88 -15.93
CA GLN A 3 -1.94 -6.59 -15.63
C GLN A 3 -2.02 -7.54 -14.43
N VAL A 4 -2.91 -7.32 -13.47
CA VAL A 4 -3.08 -8.24 -12.33
C VAL A 4 -3.71 -9.53 -12.82
N ASP A 5 -4.72 -9.45 -13.68
CA ASP A 5 -5.40 -10.64 -14.22
C ASP A 5 -4.46 -11.48 -15.08
N GLU A 6 -3.61 -10.82 -15.88
CA GLU A 6 -2.60 -11.47 -16.74
C GLU A 6 -1.54 -12.22 -15.92
N ASN A 7 -1.09 -11.65 -14.79
CA ASN A 7 -0.01 -12.20 -13.96
C ASN A 7 -0.51 -12.93 -12.71
N ARG A 8 -1.82 -13.06 -12.50
CA ARG A 8 -2.44 -13.53 -11.25
C ARG A 8 -1.87 -14.85 -10.76
N ASN A 9 -1.82 -15.86 -11.65
CA ASN A 9 -1.37 -17.20 -11.29
C ASN A 9 0.11 -17.22 -10.91
N GLU A 10 0.95 -16.46 -11.63
CA GLU A 10 2.36 -16.33 -11.34
C GLU A 10 2.56 -15.64 -9.99
N TRP A 11 1.91 -14.51 -9.75
CA TRP A 11 2.07 -13.75 -8.52
C TRP A 11 1.53 -14.50 -7.30
N LEU A 12 0.42 -15.24 -7.40
CA LEU A 12 -0.05 -16.09 -6.30
C LEU A 12 0.89 -17.27 -6.01
N THR A 13 1.67 -17.71 -7.00
CA THR A 13 2.69 -18.75 -6.81
C THR A 13 3.95 -18.19 -6.18
N THR A 14 4.42 -17.04 -6.67
CA THR A 14 5.63 -16.36 -6.18
C THR A 14 5.42 -15.76 -4.79
N TYR A 15 4.23 -15.24 -4.51
CA TYR A 15 3.84 -14.63 -3.24
C TYR A 15 2.67 -15.42 -2.64
N PRO A 16 2.94 -16.45 -1.83
CA PRO A 16 1.90 -17.35 -1.34
C PRO A 16 0.94 -16.70 -0.34
N ASN A 17 1.30 -15.56 0.26
CA ASN A 17 0.46 -14.81 1.18
C ASN A 17 0.75 -13.30 1.10
N VAL A 18 -0.11 -12.53 1.75
CA VAL A 18 -0.06 -11.06 1.76
C VAL A 18 1.22 -10.57 2.44
N GLU A 19 1.71 -11.21 3.50
CA GLU A 19 2.94 -10.77 4.16
C GLU A 19 4.17 -10.87 3.24
N VAL A 20 4.33 -12.00 2.53
CA VAL A 20 5.45 -12.21 1.59
C VAL A 20 5.34 -11.22 0.42
N PHE A 21 4.12 -10.98 -0.10
CA PHE A 21 3.88 -9.94 -1.10
C PHE A 21 4.25 -8.54 -0.58
N ALA A 22 3.81 -8.20 0.64
CA ALA A 22 4.07 -6.91 1.26
C ALA A 22 5.56 -6.66 1.47
N GLN A 23 6.36 -7.70 1.74
CA GLN A 23 7.81 -7.57 1.94
C GLN A 23 8.60 -7.52 0.64
N HIS A 24 8.20 -8.27 -0.39
CA HIS A 24 9.07 -8.53 -1.54
C HIS A 24 8.55 -7.99 -2.88
N PHE A 25 7.25 -7.71 -3.02
CA PHE A 25 6.74 -7.16 -4.27
C PHE A 25 7.16 -5.70 -4.42
N GLU A 26 7.72 -5.34 -5.56
CA GLU A 26 8.05 -3.96 -5.90
C GLU A 26 7.28 -3.53 -7.15
N VAL A 27 6.81 -2.29 -7.13
CA VAL A 27 6.20 -1.68 -8.32
C VAL A 27 7.32 -1.42 -9.32
N SER A 28 7.30 -2.13 -10.44
CA SER A 28 8.27 -1.93 -11.51
C SER A 28 8.12 -0.57 -12.18
N GLU A 29 9.19 -0.06 -12.79
CA GLU A 29 9.14 1.16 -13.60
C GLU A 29 8.11 1.07 -14.74
N ALA A 30 7.90 -0.13 -15.31
CA ALA A 30 6.90 -0.35 -16.34
C ALA A 30 5.46 -0.13 -15.81
N MET A 31 5.17 -0.58 -14.58
CA MET A 31 3.89 -0.32 -13.92
C MET A 31 3.71 1.17 -13.60
N ALA A 32 4.76 1.82 -13.09
CA ALA A 32 4.73 3.26 -12.82
C ALA A 32 4.51 4.08 -14.10
N LYS A 33 5.17 3.71 -15.20
CA LYS A 33 4.96 4.34 -16.51
C LYS A 33 3.54 4.12 -17.03
N ALA A 34 3.00 2.89 -16.90
CA ALA A 34 1.63 2.61 -17.31
C ALA A 34 0.61 3.47 -16.56
N LEU A 35 0.85 3.75 -15.27
CA LEU A 35 0.03 4.66 -14.48
C LEU A 35 0.13 6.11 -15.01
N GLN A 36 1.33 6.60 -15.32
CA GLN A 36 1.50 7.94 -15.91
C GLN A 36 0.83 8.06 -17.28
N ASP A 37 0.98 7.04 -18.13
CA ASP A 37 0.35 6.99 -19.45
C ASP A 37 -1.18 7.01 -19.32
N GLN A 38 -1.74 6.32 -18.33
CA GLN A 38 -3.18 6.35 -18.04
C GLN A 38 -3.62 7.72 -17.53
N ALA A 39 -2.87 8.33 -16.62
CA ALA A 39 -3.16 9.68 -16.12
C ALA A 39 -3.17 10.72 -17.25
N SER A 40 -2.22 10.62 -18.19
CA SER A 40 -2.19 11.49 -19.38
C SER A 40 -3.41 11.30 -20.30
N LYS A 41 -3.91 10.06 -20.45
CA LYS A 41 -5.16 9.80 -21.21
C LYS A 41 -6.40 10.38 -20.51
N GLU A 42 -6.35 10.47 -19.19
CA GLU A 42 -7.38 11.12 -18.37
C GLU A 42 -7.15 12.64 -18.24
N GLU A 43 -6.28 13.21 -19.08
CA GLU A 43 -5.97 14.65 -19.14
C GLU A 43 -5.38 15.22 -17.83
N VAL A 44 -4.79 14.36 -16.99
CA VAL A 44 -4.06 14.78 -15.80
C VAL A 44 -2.69 15.30 -16.22
N GLU A 45 -2.44 16.59 -15.97
CA GLU A 45 -1.16 17.22 -16.27
C GLU A 45 -0.03 16.65 -15.39
N PHE A 46 1.08 16.28 -16.02
CA PHE A 46 2.23 15.77 -15.29
C PHE A 46 3.01 16.91 -14.60
N SER A 47 3.19 16.79 -13.28
CA SER A 47 4.08 17.64 -12.50
C SER A 47 5.28 16.83 -12.02
N ALA A 48 6.49 17.16 -12.49
CA ALA A 48 7.71 16.50 -12.05
C ALA A 48 7.93 16.65 -10.53
N GLU A 49 7.67 17.83 -9.98
CA GLU A 49 7.79 18.10 -8.55
C GLU A 49 6.74 17.31 -7.74
N GLY A 50 5.50 17.27 -8.22
CA GLY A 50 4.43 16.50 -7.59
C GLY A 50 4.69 14.99 -7.63
N TRP A 51 5.22 14.51 -8.76
CA TRP A 51 5.63 13.12 -8.94
C TRP A 51 6.74 12.76 -7.96
N GLU A 52 7.85 13.50 -7.95
CA GLU A 52 8.99 13.21 -7.08
C GLU A 52 8.58 13.20 -5.60
N ARG A 53 7.75 14.16 -5.18
CA ARG A 53 7.25 14.25 -3.80
C ARG A 53 6.36 13.08 -3.41
N SER A 54 5.62 12.50 -4.36
CA SER A 54 4.53 11.56 -4.08
C SER A 54 4.82 10.14 -4.55
N LYS A 55 5.94 9.92 -5.27
CA LYS A 55 6.28 8.67 -5.95
C LYS A 55 6.17 7.46 -5.02
N GLU A 56 6.85 7.51 -3.87
CA GLU A 56 6.84 6.41 -2.89
C GLU A 56 5.41 6.09 -2.41
N LEU A 57 4.58 7.12 -2.17
CA LEU A 57 3.20 6.93 -1.73
C LEU A 57 2.30 6.39 -2.85
N ILE A 58 2.53 6.81 -4.09
CA ILE A 58 1.83 6.31 -5.27
C ILE A 58 2.15 4.83 -5.47
N GLU A 59 3.44 4.46 -5.39
CA GLU A 59 3.89 3.08 -5.51
C GLU A 59 3.33 2.20 -4.39
N LEU A 60 3.36 2.68 -3.14
CA LEU A 60 2.73 1.98 -2.01
C LEU A 60 1.24 1.75 -2.23
N ARG A 61 0.51 2.76 -2.69
CA ARG A 61 -0.94 2.65 -2.97
C ARG A 61 -1.20 1.68 -4.12
N LEU A 62 -0.40 1.71 -5.18
CA LEU A 62 -0.53 0.79 -6.30
C LEU A 62 -0.28 -0.66 -5.84
N LYS A 63 0.78 -0.89 -5.06
CA LYS A 63 1.06 -2.19 -4.43
C LYS A 63 -0.10 -2.68 -3.57
N ALA A 64 -0.69 -1.80 -2.75
CA ALA A 64 -1.85 -2.16 -1.93
C ALA A 64 -3.09 -2.49 -2.78
N LEU A 65 -3.32 -1.78 -3.88
CA LEU A 65 -4.42 -2.08 -4.82
C LEU A 65 -4.22 -3.42 -5.53
N ILE A 66 -2.98 -3.79 -5.87
CA ILE A 66 -2.66 -5.10 -6.43
C ILE A 66 -2.92 -6.20 -5.39
N ALA A 67 -2.46 -6.02 -4.15
CA ALA A 67 -2.74 -6.98 -3.07
C ALA A 67 -4.24 -7.18 -2.85
N ARG A 68 -5.02 -6.09 -2.90
CA ARG A 68 -6.49 -6.17 -2.83
C ARG A 68 -7.09 -7.05 -3.91
N ASP A 69 -6.58 -6.89 -5.12
CA ASP A 69 -7.09 -7.58 -6.30
C ASP A 69 -6.69 -9.06 -6.31
N LEU A 70 -5.52 -9.40 -5.77
CA LEU A 70 -5.04 -10.78 -5.60
C LEU A 70 -5.78 -11.55 -4.49
N TRP A 71 -6.04 -10.89 -3.36
CA TRP A 71 -6.68 -11.51 -2.18
C TRP A 71 -8.03 -10.87 -1.86
N ASP A 72 -8.03 -9.77 -1.10
CA ASP A 72 -9.25 -9.06 -0.70
C ASP A 72 -8.95 -7.66 -0.11
N THR A 73 -9.99 -6.96 0.33
CA THR A 73 -9.89 -5.66 0.97
C THR A 73 -8.99 -5.65 2.22
N SER A 74 -8.88 -6.74 2.97
CA SER A 74 -8.00 -6.79 4.14
C SER A 74 -6.53 -6.71 3.73
N ALA A 75 -6.16 -7.31 2.60
CA ALA A 75 -4.79 -7.29 2.07
C ALA A 75 -4.32 -5.87 1.73
N TYR A 76 -5.22 -5.01 1.23
CA TYR A 76 -4.94 -3.59 1.02
C TYR A 76 -4.42 -2.92 2.30
N TRP A 77 -5.15 -3.12 3.40
CA TRP A 77 -4.85 -2.49 4.69
C TRP A 77 -3.57 -3.04 5.30
N GLN A 78 -3.32 -4.34 5.18
CA GLN A 78 -2.07 -4.96 5.62
C GLN A 78 -0.85 -4.32 4.92
N VAL A 79 -0.94 -4.11 3.60
CA VAL A 79 0.15 -3.50 2.83
C VAL A 79 0.32 -2.02 3.16
N ILE A 80 -0.77 -1.23 3.10
CA ILE A 80 -0.66 0.22 3.25
C ILE A 80 -0.25 0.60 4.67
N ASN A 81 -0.77 -0.07 5.70
CA ASN A 81 -0.52 0.28 7.10
C ASN A 81 0.85 -0.20 7.60
N ALA A 82 1.44 -1.22 6.96
CA ALA A 82 2.76 -1.71 7.36
C ALA A 82 3.85 -0.65 7.15
N VAL A 83 3.75 0.14 6.08
CA VAL A 83 4.86 0.98 5.60
C VAL A 83 4.46 2.39 5.18
N ASN A 84 3.26 2.89 5.55
CA ASN A 84 2.84 4.24 5.17
C ASN A 84 3.85 5.31 5.66
N PRO A 85 4.59 5.97 4.74
CA PRO A 85 5.63 6.92 5.15
C PRO A 85 5.04 8.25 5.64
N VAL A 86 3.78 8.54 5.29
CA VAL A 86 3.12 9.82 5.56
C VAL A 86 2.23 9.74 6.80
N ASP A 87 1.49 8.64 6.97
CA ASP A 87 0.55 8.47 8.06
C ASP A 87 1.02 7.41 9.08
N ARG A 88 1.48 7.89 10.24
CA ARG A 88 1.91 7.04 11.36
C ARG A 88 0.79 6.74 12.36
N SER A 89 -0.45 7.18 12.11
CA SER A 89 -1.57 7.02 13.04
C SER A 89 -1.83 5.55 13.38
N PHE A 90 -1.75 4.66 12.39
CA PHE A 90 -1.91 3.23 12.61
C PHE A 90 -0.84 2.67 13.55
N GLN A 91 0.44 2.97 13.28
CA GLN A 91 1.55 2.55 14.15
C GLN A 91 1.38 3.11 15.56
N LYS A 92 0.95 4.37 15.68
CA LYS A 92 0.69 5.01 16.97
C LYS A 92 -0.48 4.36 17.72
N ALA A 93 -1.52 3.95 17.02
CA ALA A 93 -2.63 3.22 17.61
C ALA A 93 -2.19 1.85 18.14
N ILE A 94 -1.38 1.11 17.36
CA ILE A 94 -0.79 -0.16 17.81
C ILE A 94 0.12 0.05 19.02
N GLU A 95 0.99 1.06 19.01
CA GLU A 95 1.81 1.42 20.18
C GLU A 95 0.95 1.70 21.40
N ALA A 96 -0.10 2.51 21.26
CA ALA A 96 -1.00 2.89 22.35
C ALA A 96 -1.77 1.69 22.92
N LEU A 97 -2.12 0.71 22.07
CA LEU A 97 -2.72 -0.56 22.49
C LEU A 97 -1.72 -1.50 23.16
N SER A 98 -0.46 -1.46 22.72
CA SER A 98 0.61 -2.36 23.18
C SER A 98 1.32 -1.87 24.44
N ASN A 99 1.04 -0.64 24.89
CA ASN A 99 1.60 -0.08 26.11
C ASN A 99 0.47 0.44 27.03
N ASP A 100 0.84 0.84 28.24
CA ASP A 100 -0.11 1.34 29.23
C ASP A 100 -0.63 2.76 28.91
N THR A 101 -0.66 3.19 27.65
CA THR A 101 -1.17 4.54 27.27
C THR A 101 -2.60 4.73 27.73
N PHE A 102 -3.49 3.77 27.49
CA PHE A 102 -4.89 3.89 27.94
C PHE A 102 -5.00 3.89 29.47
N GLN A 103 -4.16 3.14 30.18
CA GLN A 103 -4.14 3.15 31.66
C GLN A 103 -3.63 4.48 32.20
N ARG A 104 -2.52 5.00 31.66
CA ARG A 104 -1.96 6.32 32.01
C ARG A 104 -2.94 7.47 31.72
N MET A 105 -3.79 7.31 30.70
CA MET A 105 -4.84 8.27 30.36
C MET A 105 -6.12 8.08 31.18
N GLY A 106 -6.21 7.11 32.08
CA GLY A 106 -7.42 6.82 32.86
C GLY A 106 -8.58 6.29 32.01
N MET A 107 -8.30 5.77 30.82
CA MET A 107 -9.27 5.28 29.83
C MET A 107 -9.34 3.75 29.75
N ALA A 108 -8.52 3.03 30.52
CA ALA A 108 -8.65 1.58 30.65
C ALA A 108 -9.92 1.23 31.43
N LYS A 109 -10.78 0.36 30.89
CA LYS A 109 -11.93 -0.17 31.64
C LYS A 109 -11.42 -0.87 32.91
N GLN A 110 -12.07 -0.56 34.04
CA GLN A 110 -11.98 -1.36 35.28
C GLN A 110 -12.44 -2.79 35.02
#